data_AF-A0A3D5GRC4-F1
#
_entry.id   AF-A0A3D5GRC4-F1
#
_cell.length_a   1.000
_cell.length_b   1.000
_cell.length_c   1.000
_cell.angle_alpha   90.00
_cell.angle_beta   90.00
_cell.angle_gamma   90.00
#
_symmetry.space_group_name_H-M   'P 1'
#
loop_
_entity.id
_entity.type
_entity.pdbx_description
1 polymer ?
#
loop_
_entity_poly.entity_id
_entity_poly.type
_entity_poly.pdbx_seq_one_letter_code
_entity_poly.pdbx_strand_id
1 'polypeptide(L)'
;MIDLRLLRSDPESVKASIARRGEDVAPLDLVLELDLRQRQLAEERDALRNEVHTISQQVGGLHREGRGDEAASLQDRSRELGEDADSLSEQADALAVEIRDLLLRIPNIPA
;
A
#
# COMPACT_ATOMS: atom_id res chain seq x y z
N MET A 1 16.68 -3.38 14.01
CA MET A 1 15.65 -2.63 13.27
C MET A 1 14.49 -2.44 14.23
N ILE A 2 13.98 -1.23 14.33
CA ILE A 2 12.78 -0.94 15.12
C ILE A 2 11.59 -1.69 14.52
N ASP A 3 10.75 -2.29 15.36
CA ASP A 3 9.51 -2.92 14.91
C ASP A 3 8.52 -1.85 14.43
N LEU A 4 8.18 -1.87 13.13
CA LEU A 4 7.20 -0.95 12.54
C LEU A 4 5.80 -1.10 13.15
N ARG A 5 5.42 -2.30 13.64
CA ARG A 5 4.17 -2.47 14.39
C ARG A 5 4.21 -1.68 15.69
N LEU A 6 5.33 -1.75 16.42
CA LEU A 6 5.50 -1.03 17.68
C LEU A 6 5.48 0.49 17.44
N LEU A 7 6.21 0.96 16.42
CA LEU A 7 6.23 2.37 16.03
C LEU A 7 4.82 2.89 15.68
N ARG A 8 3.96 2.06 15.08
CA ARG A 8 2.56 2.42 14.82
C ARG A 8 1.68 2.43 16.06
N SER A 9 1.81 1.44 16.93
CA SER A 9 0.94 1.32 18.10
C SER A 9 1.32 2.28 19.23
N ASP A 10 2.60 2.62 19.35
CA ASP A 10 3.13 3.47 20.42
C ASP A 10 4.32 4.32 19.92
N PRO A 11 4.07 5.29 19.01
CA PRO A 11 5.12 6.11 18.42
C PRO A 11 5.87 6.95 19.46
N GLU A 12 5.16 7.44 20.48
CA GLU A 12 5.72 8.34 21.49
C GLU A 12 6.75 7.63 22.38
N SER A 13 6.47 6.39 22.79
CA SER A 13 7.43 5.57 23.56
C SER A 13 8.69 5.25 22.76
N VAL A 14 8.53 4.93 21.46
CA VAL A 14 9.64 4.67 20.56
C VAL A 14 10.51 5.92 20.37
N LYS A 15 9.88 7.07 20.07
CA LYS A 15 10.57 8.37 19.94
C LYS A 15 11.31 8.74 21.23
N ALA A 16 10.66 8.62 22.38
CA ALA A 16 11.29 8.91 23.66
C ALA A 16 12.53 8.05 23.91
N SER A 17 12.49 6.78 23.50
CA SER A 17 13.62 5.85 23.67
C SER A 17 14.78 6.16 22.73
N ILE A 18 14.52 6.63 21.52
CA ILE A 18 15.54 7.11 20.58
C ILE A 18 16.12 8.46 21.04
N ALA A 19 15.28 9.40 21.47
CA ALA A 19 15.71 10.69 22.01
C ALA A 19 16.60 10.53 23.26
N ARG A 20 16.31 9.55 24.13
CA ARG A 20 17.19 9.22 25.28
C ARG A 20 18.61 8.81 24.88
N ARG A 21 18.82 8.35 23.64
CA ARG A 21 20.15 8.04 23.10
C ARG A 21 20.84 9.26 22.48
N GLY A 22 20.18 10.42 22.46
CA GLY A 22 20.67 11.64 21.82
C GLY A 22 20.55 11.61 20.29
N GLU A 23 19.73 10.72 19.75
CA GLU A 23 19.54 10.52 18.31
C GLU A 23 18.33 11.32 17.79
N ASP A 24 18.35 11.65 16.50
CA ASP A 24 17.26 12.34 15.85
C ASP A 24 16.03 11.42 15.69
N VAL A 25 14.86 11.94 16.06
CA VAL A 25 13.58 11.24 15.97
C VAL A 25 12.79 11.61 14.72
N ALA A 26 13.17 12.66 13.99
CA ALA A 26 12.50 13.07 12.75
C ALA A 26 12.37 11.94 11.70
N PRO A 27 13.35 11.02 11.54
CA PRO A 27 13.18 9.87 10.66
C PRO A 27 12.01 8.94 11.03
N LEU A 28 11.60 8.89 12.30
CA LEU A 28 10.46 8.08 12.74
C LEU A 28 9.12 8.65 12.27
N ASP A 29 9.00 9.98 12.23
CA ASP A 29 7.82 10.66 11.71
C ASP A 29 7.67 10.42 10.20
N LEU A 30 8.78 10.53 9.46
CA LEU A 30 8.79 10.21 8.04
C LEU A 30 8.39 8.74 7.78
N VAL A 31 8.92 7.80 8.56
CA VAL A 31 8.53 6.39 8.45
C VAL A 31 7.03 6.19 8.67
N LEU A 32 6.42 6.88 9.64
CA LEU A 32 4.98 6.79 9.90
C LEU A 32 4.15 7.38 8.76
N GLU A 33 4.59 8.48 8.17
CA GLU A 33 3.94 9.09 7.00
C GLU A 33 3.97 8.16 5.79
N LEU A 34 5.14 7.60 5.48
CA LEU A 34 5.31 6.67 4.36
C LEU A 34 4.53 5.38 4.60
N ASP A 35 4.51 4.84 5.82
CA ASP A 35 3.69 3.67 6.17
C ASP A 35 2.18 3.95 6.00
N LEU A 36 1.71 5.14 6.39
CA LEU A 36 0.32 5.52 6.16
C LEU A 36 0.00 5.56 4.66
N ARG A 37 0.85 6.19 3.86
CA ARG A 37 0.66 6.28 2.41
C ARG A 37 0.71 4.91 1.76
N GLN A 38 1.65 4.06 2.16
CA GLN A 38 1.78 2.69 1.67
C GLN A 38 0.52 1.87 1.92
N ARG A 39 -0.08 2.00 3.12
CA ARG A 39 -1.33 1.31 3.45
C ARG A 39 -2.52 1.82 2.66
N GLN A 40 -2.61 3.13 2.44
CA GLN A 40 -3.66 3.72 1.60
C GLN A 40 -3.57 3.22 0.15
N LEU A 41 -2.37 3.20 -0.44
CA LEU A 41 -2.16 2.67 -1.78
C LEU A 41 -2.54 1.19 -1.87
N ALA A 42 -2.21 0.39 -0.85
CA ALA A 42 -2.59 -1.02 -0.80
C ALA A 42 -4.12 -1.20 -0.72
N GLU A 43 -4.81 -0.37 0.06
CA GLU A 43 -6.27 -0.38 0.15
C GLU A 43 -6.94 0.04 -1.17
N GLU A 44 -6.46 1.12 -1.80
CA GLU A 44 -6.93 1.60 -3.11
C GLU A 44 -6.74 0.51 -4.19
N ARG A 45 -5.56 -0.12 -4.22
CA ARG A 45 -5.26 -1.24 -5.13
C ARG A 45 -6.22 -2.41 -4.93
N ASP A 46 -6.48 -2.79 -3.68
CA ASP A 46 -7.35 -3.93 -3.38
C ASP A 46 -8.81 -3.61 -3.77
N ALA A 47 -9.24 -2.36 -3.64
CA ALA A 47 -10.54 -1.91 -4.15
C ALA A 47 -10.62 -2.02 -5.69
N LEU A 48 -9.59 -1.57 -6.42
CA LEU A 48 -9.55 -1.69 -7.88
C LEU A 48 -9.57 -3.15 -8.34
N ARG A 49 -8.79 -4.03 -7.68
CA ARG A 49 -8.80 -5.47 -7.99
C ARG A 49 -10.18 -6.11 -7.80
N ASN A 50 -10.92 -5.68 -6.78
CA ASN A 50 -12.29 -6.13 -6.56
C ASN A 50 -13.24 -5.61 -7.66
N GLU A 51 -13.07 -4.38 -8.13
CA GLU A 51 -13.83 -3.83 -9.25
C GLU A 51 -13.53 -4.59 -10.55
N VAL A 52 -12.25 -4.84 -10.87
CA VAL A 52 -11.81 -5.65 -12.02
C VAL A 52 -12.45 -7.04 -11.97
N HIS A 53 -12.42 -7.70 -10.80
CA HIS A 53 -13.04 -9.02 -10.64
C HIS A 53 -14.55 -8.98 -10.91
N THR A 54 -15.24 -7.99 -10.38
CA THR A 54 -16.67 -7.79 -10.57
C THR A 54 -17.03 -7.56 -12.04
N ILE A 55 -16.31 -6.66 -12.72
CA ILE A 55 -16.52 -6.38 -14.14
C ILE A 55 -16.22 -7.63 -14.99
N SER A 56 -15.15 -8.37 -14.67
CA SER A 56 -14.81 -9.59 -15.39
C SER A 56 -15.91 -10.66 -15.33
N GLN A 57 -16.59 -10.79 -14.17
CA GLN A 57 -17.75 -11.66 -14.04
C GLN A 57 -18.93 -11.18 -14.92
N GLN A 58 -19.19 -9.87 -14.96
CA GLN A 58 -20.24 -9.26 -15.79
C GLN A 58 -19.98 -9.50 -17.28
N VAL A 59 -18.75 -9.26 -17.74
CA VAL A 59 -18.29 -9.54 -19.12
C VAL A 59 -18.54 -11.00 -19.49
N GLY A 60 -18.15 -11.93 -18.62
CA GLY A 60 -18.40 -13.36 -18.84
C GLY A 60 -19.90 -13.74 -18.85
N GLY A 61 -20.74 -12.98 -18.14
CA GLY A 61 -22.21 -13.09 -18.22
C GLY A 61 -22.76 -12.65 -19.56
N LEU A 62 -22.40 -11.44 -20.00
CA LEU A 62 -22.85 -10.86 -21.27
C LEU A 62 -22.44 -11.71 -22.48
N HIS A 63 -21.23 -12.27 -22.48
CA HIS A 63 -20.81 -13.19 -23.53
C HIS A 63 -21.67 -14.46 -23.59
N ARG A 64 -22.07 -15.02 -22.43
CA ARG A 64 -22.99 -16.17 -22.38
C ARG A 64 -24.39 -15.83 -22.88
N GLU A 65 -24.81 -14.58 -22.73
CA GLU A 65 -26.09 -14.05 -23.24
C GLU A 65 -26.04 -13.68 -24.74
N GLY A 66 -24.87 -13.80 -25.39
CA GLY A 66 -24.69 -13.39 -26.79
C GLY A 66 -24.57 -11.89 -27.01
N ARG A 67 -24.39 -11.10 -25.93
CA ARG A 67 -24.31 -9.64 -25.94
C ARG A 67 -22.86 -9.15 -25.96
N GLY A 68 -22.09 -9.64 -26.94
CA GLY A 68 -20.66 -9.36 -27.06
C GLY A 68 -20.32 -7.88 -27.22
N ASP A 69 -21.16 -7.13 -27.93
CA ASP A 69 -20.95 -5.69 -28.16
C ASP A 69 -21.03 -4.89 -26.86
N GLU A 70 -21.92 -5.27 -25.94
CA GLU A 70 -22.07 -4.64 -24.63
C GLU A 70 -20.95 -5.06 -23.66
N ALA A 71 -20.34 -6.22 -23.89
CA ALA A 71 -19.22 -6.71 -23.10
C ALA A 71 -17.92 -5.96 -23.43
N ALA A 72 -17.76 -5.45 -24.65
CA ALA A 72 -16.53 -4.82 -25.11
C ALA A 72 -16.13 -3.60 -24.27
N SER A 73 -17.06 -2.67 -24.00
CA SER A 73 -16.76 -1.48 -23.20
C SER A 73 -16.42 -1.81 -21.74
N LEU A 74 -17.05 -2.84 -21.18
CA LEU A 74 -16.73 -3.32 -19.83
C LEU A 74 -15.36 -4.01 -19.79
N GLN A 75 -15.01 -4.73 -20.85
CA GLN A 75 -13.72 -5.38 -20.95
C GLN A 75 -12.58 -4.36 -21.02
N ASP A 76 -12.75 -3.26 -21.76
CA ASP A 76 -11.74 -2.20 -21.82
C ASP A 76 -11.59 -1.50 -20.47
N ARG A 77 -12.70 -1.17 -19.80
CA ARG A 77 -12.65 -0.63 -18.42
C ARG A 77 -11.97 -1.59 -17.44
N SER A 78 -12.22 -2.89 -17.55
CA SER A 78 -11.56 -3.91 -16.71
C SER A 78 -10.03 -3.91 -16.90
N ARG A 79 -9.55 -3.68 -18.13
CA ARG A 79 -8.11 -3.57 -18.42
C ARG A 79 -7.52 -2.31 -17.81
N GLU A 80 -8.14 -1.16 -18.01
CA GLU A 80 -7.68 0.13 -17.46
C GLU A 80 -7.54 0.07 -15.93
N LEU A 81 -8.56 -0.44 -15.24
CA LEU A 81 -8.51 -0.60 -13.77
C LEU A 81 -7.45 -1.62 -13.32
N GLY A 82 -7.16 -2.62 -14.16
CA GLY A 82 -6.07 -3.58 -13.92
C GLY A 82 -4.70 -2.90 -13.98
N GLU A 83 -4.47 -2.07 -15.00
CA GLU A 83 -3.24 -1.28 -15.15
C GLU A 83 -3.06 -0.29 -13.99
N ASP A 84 -4.13 0.38 -13.57
CA ASP A 84 -4.12 1.26 -12.40
C ASP A 84 -3.79 0.50 -11.11
N ALA A 85 -4.38 -0.68 -10.91
CA ALA A 85 -4.09 -1.52 -9.76
C ALA A 85 -2.62 -1.98 -9.74
N ASP A 86 -2.05 -2.30 -10.89
CA ASP A 86 -0.63 -2.69 -10.99
C ASP A 86 0.29 -1.51 -10.66
N SER A 87 -0.02 -0.31 -11.17
CA SER A 87 0.70 0.92 -10.83
C SER A 87 0.65 1.24 -9.33
N LEU A 88 -0.51 1.10 -8.68
CA LEU A 88 -0.63 1.28 -7.23
C LEU A 88 0.16 0.22 -6.45
N SER A 89 0.24 -1.01 -6.97
CA SER A 89 1.05 -2.07 -6.36
C SER A 89 2.54 -1.72 -6.39
N GLU A 90 3.05 -1.27 -7.54
CA GLU A 90 4.46 -0.87 -7.68
C GLU A 90 4.81 0.30 -6.74
N GLN A 91 3.92 1.29 -6.63
CA GLN A 91 4.12 2.42 -5.71
C GLN A 91 4.11 1.98 -4.24
N ALA A 92 3.19 1.08 -3.84
CA ALA A 92 3.14 0.55 -2.48
C ALA A 92 4.40 -0.27 -2.14
N ASP A 93 4.91 -1.04 -3.10
CA ASP A 93 6.14 -1.83 -2.94
C ASP A 93 7.39 -0.93 -2.85
N ALA A 94 7.46 0.14 -3.65
CA ALA A 94 8.53 1.13 -3.57
C ALA A 94 8.57 1.82 -2.20
N LEU A 95 7.41 2.23 -1.67
CA LEU A 95 7.33 2.80 -0.31
C LEU A 95 7.73 1.79 0.76
N ALA A 96 7.37 0.50 0.60
CA ALA A 96 7.77 -0.54 1.55
C ALA A 96 9.29 -0.71 1.62
N VAL A 97 9.98 -0.59 0.47
CA VAL A 97 11.46 -0.58 0.42
C VAL A 97 12.02 0.66 1.09
N GLU A 98 11.47 1.84 0.81
CA GLU A 98 11.93 3.10 1.42
C GLU A 98 11.77 3.10 2.95
N ILE A 99 10.60 2.67 3.45
CA ILE A 99 10.33 2.49 4.89
C ILE A 99 11.37 1.57 5.51
N ARG A 100 11.64 0.42 4.88
CA ARG A 100 12.62 -0.55 5.35
C ARG A 100 14.02 0.06 5.43
N ASP A 101 14.43 0.79 4.40
CA ASP A 101 15.75 1.42 4.34
C ASP A 101 15.92 2.51 5.39
N LEU A 102 14.88 3.30 5.66
CA LEU A 102 14.88 4.26 6.76
C LEU A 102 15.01 3.56 8.11
N LEU A 103 14.21 2.52 8.36
CA LEU A 103 14.26 1.75 9.61
C LEU A 103 15.59 1.02 9.84
N LEU A 104 16.34 0.68 8.78
CA LEU A 104 17.69 0.13 8.88
C LEU A 104 18.73 1.14 9.38
N ARG A 105 18.50 2.44 9.12
CA ARG A 105 19.41 3.52 9.54
C ARG A 105 19.17 3.97 10.98
N ILE A 106 17.99 3.69 11.53
CA ILE A 106 17.64 4.07 12.90
C ILE A 106 18.17 3.01 13.89
N PRO A 107 18.91 3.40 14.94
CA PRO A 107 19.38 2.47 15.95
C PRO A 107 18.22 1.77 16.66
N ASN A 108 18.47 0.56 17.17
CA ASN A 108 17.42 -0.19 17.86
C ASN A 108 17.11 0.40 19.25
N ILE A 109 15.90 0.14 19.74
CA ILE A 109 15.45 0.53 21.08
C ILE A 109 16.28 -0.25 22.12
N PRO A 110 16.81 0.39 23.18
CA PRO A 110 17.46 -0.31 24.28
C PRO A 110 16.46 -1.23 25.00
N ALA A 111 16.94 -2.36 25.52
CA ALA A 111 16.17 -3.25 26.40
C ALA A 111 15.84 -2.58 27.74
#